data_AF-A0AAV0VTK3-F1
#
_entry.id   AF-A0AAV0VTK3-F1
#
_cell.length_a   1.000
_cell.length_b   1.000
_cell.length_c   1.000
_cell.angle_alpha   90.00
_cell.angle_beta   90.00
_cell.angle_gamma   90.00
#
_symmetry.space_group_name_H-M   'P 1'
#
loop_
_entity.id
_entity.type
_entity.pdbx_description
1 polymer ?
#
loop_
_entity_poly.entity_id
_entity_poly.type
_entity_poly.pdbx_seq_one_letter_code
_entity_poly.pdbx_strand_id
1 'polypeptide(L)'
;MVYVHFSRPSNNAKLIEVQSKLGLKKGNVLRICDTRWVCRYKNCESMIKNYSSILEFLKNEVEAQVDKDAIEAIGILGQIQNCAFLLELLY
;
A
#
# COMPACT_ATOMS: atom_id res chain seq x y z
N MET A 1 -6.07 -5.74 3.63
CA MET A 1 -6.50 -5.15 2.35
C MET A 1 -5.32 -4.62 1.53
N VAL A 2 -4.59 -3.60 2.01
CA VAL A 2 -3.39 -3.04 1.34
C VAL A 2 -2.38 -4.11 0.92
N TYR A 3 -1.92 -4.95 1.85
CA TYR A 3 -0.95 -6.02 1.57
C TYR A 3 -1.45 -7.08 0.59
N VAL A 4 -2.76 -7.29 0.50
CA VAL A 4 -3.36 -8.25 -0.43
C VAL A 4 -3.36 -7.66 -1.84
N HIS A 5 -3.76 -6.39 -1.98
CA HIS A 5 -3.75 -5.66 -3.25
C HIS A 5 -2.36 -5.61 -3.86
N PHE A 6 -1.35 -5.24 -3.07
CA PHE A 6 0.04 -5.15 -3.53
C PHE A 6 0.77 -6.50 -3.57
N SER A 7 0.17 -7.58 -3.06
CA SER A 7 0.71 -8.94 -3.28
C SER A 7 0.47 -9.45 -4.71
N ARG A 8 -0.41 -8.80 -5.49
CA ARG A 8 -0.63 -9.11 -6.90
C ARG A 8 0.60 -8.67 -7.72
N PRO A 9 1.22 -9.55 -8.53
CA PRO A 9 2.44 -9.22 -9.27
C PRO A 9 2.31 -7.97 -10.16
N SER A 10 1.16 -7.78 -10.81
CA SER A 10 0.87 -6.62 -11.65
C SER A 10 0.90 -5.30 -10.86
N ASN A 11 0.28 -5.29 -9.69
CA ASN A 11 0.17 -4.10 -8.85
C ASN A 11 1.51 -3.77 -8.20
N ASN A 12 2.28 -4.81 -7.80
CA ASN A 12 3.63 -4.60 -7.30
C ASN A 12 4.56 -4.02 -8.36
N ALA A 13 4.48 -4.50 -9.61
CA ALA A 13 5.28 -3.95 -10.71
C ALA A 13 4.97 -2.46 -10.94
N LYS A 14 3.69 -2.09 -11.01
CA LYS A 14 3.27 -0.69 -11.14
C LYS A 14 3.67 0.17 -9.94
N LEU A 15 3.62 -0.38 -8.72
CA LEU A 15 4.09 0.33 -7.52
C LEU A 15 5.59 0.64 -7.62
N ILE A 16 6.40 -0.30 -8.09
CA ILE A 16 7.84 -0.10 -8.31
C ILE A 16 8.11 1.00 -9.35
N GLU A 17 7.28 1.09 -10.40
CA GLU A 17 7.35 2.17 -11.37
C GLU A 17 7.03 3.53 -10.73
N VAL A 18 5.97 3.62 -9.93
CA VAL A 18 5.60 4.84 -9.20
C VAL A 18 6.72 5.25 -8.22
N GLN A 19 7.28 4.31 -7.47
CA GLN A 19 8.43 4.57 -6.59
C GLN A 19 9.61 5.14 -7.37
N SER A 20 9.91 4.57 -8.54
CA SER A 20 11.02 5.03 -9.38
C SER A 20 10.77 6.45 -9.92
N LYS A 21 9.54 6.76 -10.32
CA LYS A 21 9.14 8.12 -10.76
C LYS A 21 9.26 9.15 -9.64
N LEU A 22 8.97 8.75 -8.40
CA LEU A 22 9.11 9.61 -7.21
C LEU A 22 10.54 9.70 -6.67
N GLY A 23 11.51 9.02 -7.28
CA GLY A 23 12.90 8.97 -6.79
C GLY A 23 13.06 8.19 -5.47
N LEU A 24 12.08 7.35 -5.11
CA LEU A 24 12.09 6.55 -3.90
C LEU A 24 12.89 5.26 -4.10
N LYS A 25 13.50 4.78 -3.02
CA LYS A 25 14.13 3.45 -3.03
C LYS A 25 13.07 2.39 -3.26
N LYS A 26 13.29 1.50 -4.23
CA LYS A 26 12.39 0.38 -4.52
C LYS A 26 12.12 -0.43 -3.25
N GLY A 27 10.85 -0.64 -2.95
CA GLY A 27 10.38 -1.33 -1.75
C GLY A 27 9.16 -2.17 -2.05
N ASN A 28 9.06 -3.34 -1.42
CA ASN A 28 7.87 -4.18 -1.54
C ASN A 28 6.96 -3.99 -0.33
N VAL A 29 5.66 -3.90 -0.59
CA VAL A 29 4.62 -4.00 0.45
C VAL A 29 4.42 -5.50 0.73
N LEU A 30 5.34 -6.08 1.49
CA LEU A 30 5.33 -7.51 1.80
C LEU A 30 4.09 -7.86 2.62
N ARG A 31 3.46 -9.02 2.33
CA ARG A 31 2.52 -9.66 3.25
C ARG A 31 3.32 -10.27 4.39
N ILE A 32 3.52 -9.55 5.48
CA ILE A 32 4.29 -10.06 6.62
C ILE A 32 3.33 -10.67 7.66
N CYS A 33 3.75 -11.79 8.25
CA CYS A 33 3.02 -12.58 9.24
C CYS A 33 2.64 -11.76 10.48
N ASP A 34 1.34 -11.66 10.77
CA ASP A 34 0.77 -10.82 11.84
C ASP A 34 1.02 -11.33 13.27
N THR A 35 1.61 -12.53 13.41
CA THR A 35 1.78 -13.21 14.71
C THR A 35 3.07 -12.88 15.45
N ARG A 36 4.00 -12.14 14.84
CA ARG A 36 5.27 -11.76 15.47
C ARG A 36 5.44 -10.25 15.51
N TRP A 37 5.76 -9.69 16.69
CA TRP A 37 6.00 -8.25 16.88
C TRP A 37 7.01 -7.66 15.88
N VAL A 38 8.12 -8.36 15.64
CA VAL A 38 9.15 -7.94 14.67
C VAL A 38 8.58 -7.82 13.25
N CYS A 39 7.63 -8.67 12.89
CA CYS A 39 6.96 -8.62 11.60
C CYS A 39 6.02 -7.42 11.50
N ARG A 40 5.27 -7.10 12.58
CA ARG A 40 4.43 -5.90 12.67
C ARG A 40 5.25 -4.63 12.55
N TYR A 41 6.36 -4.51 13.27
CA TYR A 41 7.26 -3.37 13.17
C TYR A 41 7.78 -3.17 11.73
N LYS A 42 8.24 -4.24 11.08
CA LYS A 42 8.70 -4.18 9.68
C LYS A 42 7.58 -3.82 8.70
N ASN A 43 6.35 -4.24 8.97
CA ASN A 43 5.17 -3.84 8.20
C ASN A 43 4.93 -2.33 8.29
N CYS A 44 4.88 -1.79 9.50
CA CYS A 44 4.71 -0.35 9.73
C CYS A 44 5.84 0.44 9.06
N GLU A 45 7.08 -0.01 9.23
CA GLU A 45 8.24 0.64 8.63
C GLU A 45 8.16 0.65 7.10
N SER A 46 7.76 -0.48 6.49
CA SER A 46 7.55 -0.56 5.03
C SER A 46 6.40 0.32 4.58
N MET A 47 5.27 0.33 5.30
CA MET A 47 4.12 1.19 4.99
C MET A 47 4.50 2.67 5.03
N ILE A 48 5.22 3.12 6.07
CA ILE A 48 5.67 4.50 6.20
C ILE A 48 6.62 4.87 5.06
N LYS A 49 7.61 4.03 4.76
CA LYS A 49 8.59 4.27 3.68
C LYS A 49 7.94 4.36 2.30
N ASN A 50 6.83 3.66 2.09
CA ASN A 50 6.14 3.59 0.80
C ASN A 50 4.84 4.42 0.77
N TYR A 51 4.51 5.16 1.83
CA TYR A 51 3.18 5.77 1.99
C TYR A 51 2.82 6.69 0.81
N SER A 52 3.74 7.57 0.41
CA SER A 52 3.53 8.48 -0.73
C SER A 52 3.31 7.73 -2.04
N SER A 53 4.13 6.72 -2.34
CA SER A 53 3.98 5.90 -3.54
C SER A 53 2.67 5.09 -3.56
N ILE A 54 2.22 4.60 -2.40
CA ILE A 54 0.95 3.88 -2.27
C ILE A 54 -0.23 4.83 -2.52
N LEU A 55 -0.18 6.04 -1.94
CA LEU A 55 -1.20 7.08 -2.13
C LEU A 55 -1.33 7.46 -3.60
N GLU A 56 -0.22 7.72 -4.28
CA GLU A 56 -0.22 8.12 -5.68
C GLU A 56 -0.69 7.00 -6.61
N PHE A 57 -0.24 5.76 -6.34
CA PHE A 57 -0.71 4.60 -7.08
C PHE A 57 -2.24 4.43 -6.98
N LEU A 58 -2.79 4.50 -5.76
CA LEU A 58 -4.23 4.34 -5.55
C LEU A 58 -5.03 5.46 -6.22
N LYS A 59 -4.56 6.72 -6.14
CA LYS A 59 -5.21 7.84 -6.84
C LYS A 59 -5.23 7.62 -8.35
N ASN A 60 -4.11 7.19 -8.93
CA ASN A 60 -4.03 6.89 -10.36
C ASN A 60 -4.97 5.74 -10.76
N GLU A 61 -5.12 4.69 -9.93
CA GLU A 61 -6.09 3.63 -10.18
C GLU A 61 -7.54 4.12 -10.15
N VAL A 62 -7.87 5.02 -9.22
CA VAL A 62 -9.21 5.63 -9.14
C VAL A 62 -9.48 6.51 -10.36
N GLU A 63 -8.51 7.33 -10.78
CA GLU A 63 -8.62 8.21 -11.94
C GLU A 63 -8.72 7.42 -13.27
N ALA A 64 -8.09 6.25 -13.35
CA ALA A 64 -8.14 5.38 -14.52
C ALA A 64 -9.52 4.72 -14.74
N GLN A 65 -10.45 4.82 -13.79
CA GLN A 65 -11.85 4.35 -13.88
C GLN A 65 -12.04 2.90 -14.38
N VAL A 66 -11.14 1.99 -14.02
CA VAL A 66 -11.35 0.56 -14.28
C VAL A 66 -12.24 -0.01 -13.17
N ASP A 67 -13.54 -0.16 -13.42
CA ASP A 67 -14.61 -0.40 -12.44
C ASP A 67 -14.21 -1.18 -11.18
N LYS A 68 -13.71 -2.42 -11.34
CA LYS A 68 -13.40 -3.29 -10.19
C LYS A 68 -12.16 -2.85 -9.41
N ASP A 69 -11.12 -2.41 -10.11
CA ASP A 69 -9.86 -1.98 -9.49
C ASP A 69 -10.02 -0.60 -8.85
N ALA A 70 -10.83 0.28 -9.44
CA ALA A 70 -11.15 1.61 -8.91
C ALA A 70 -11.93 1.52 -7.59
N ILE A 71 -12.93 0.64 -7.49
CA ILE A 71 -13.69 0.44 -6.24
C ILE A 71 -12.79 -0.10 -5.12
N GLU A 72 -11.95 -1.09 -5.43
CA GLU A 72 -10.97 -1.64 -4.46
C GLU A 72 -9.98 -0.55 -4.02
N ALA A 73 -9.47 0.25 -4.95
CA ALA A 73 -8.56 1.36 -4.68
C ALA A 73 -9.20 2.46 -3.81
N ILE A 74 -10.46 2.86 -4.06
CA ILE A 74 -11.20 3.81 -3.22
C ILE A 74 -11.31 3.30 -1.78
N GLY A 75 -11.69 2.03 -1.61
CA GLY A 75 -11.81 1.42 -0.28
C GLY A 75 -10.49 1.41 0.48
N ILE A 76 -9.40 1.08 -0.20
CA ILE A 76 -8.06 1.08 0.39
C ILE A 76 -7.61 2.52 0.71
N LEU A 77 -7.82 3.47 -0.19
CA LEU A 77 -7.46 4.88 -0.02
C LEU A 77 -8.14 5.47 1.22
N GLY A 78 -9.45 5.23 1.38
CA GLY A 78 -10.20 5.68 2.54
C GLY A 78 -9.70 5.08 3.87
N GLN A 79 -9.25 3.82 3.86
CA GLN A 79 -8.66 3.18 5.03
C GLN A 79 -7.30 3.79 5.41
N ILE A 80 -6.38 3.95 4.45
CA ILE A 80 -5.01 4.44 4.74
C ILE A 80 -4.95 5.94 5.08
N GLN A 81 -5.98 6.70 4.71
CA GLN A 81 -6.14 8.10 5.09
C GLN A 81 -6.80 8.25 6.46
N ASN A 82 -7.43 7.20 6.98
CA ASN A 82 -8.04 7.22 8.30
C ASN A 82 -6.99 6.89 9.38
N CYS A 83 -6.91 7.73 10.42
CA CYS A 83 -6.01 7.52 11.55
C CYS A 83 -6.25 6.19 12.28
N ALA A 84 -7.46 5.61 12.21
CA ALA A 84 -7.76 4.30 12.79
C ALA A 84 -6.87 3.18 12.23
N PHE A 85 -6.48 3.27 10.96
CA PHE A 85 -5.59 2.28 10.32
C PHE A 85 -4.17 2.30 10.91
N LEU A 86 -3.69 3.48 11.35
CA LEU A 86 -2.39 3.58 12.02
C LEU A 86 -2.41 2.95 13.42
N LEU A 87 -3.57 2.97 14.09
CA LEU A 87 -3.76 2.33 15.40
C LEU A 87 -3.80 0.81 15.29
N GLU A 88 -4.48 0.25 14.28
CA GLU A 88 -4.49 -1.19 13.99
C GLU A 88 -3.11 -1.74 13.61
N LEU A 89 -2.22 -0.89 13.10
CA LEU A 89 -0.84 -1.28 12.80
C LEU A 89 0.04 -1.37 14.06
N LEU A 90 -0.33 -0.68 15.14
CA LEU A 90 0.42 -0.62 16.40
C LEU A 90 -0.09 -1.60 17.47
N TYR A 91 -1.34 -2.05 17.39
CA TYR A 91 -2.01 -2.96 18.33
C TYR A 91 -2.27 -4.35 17.72
#